data_AF-A0A2V6KV72-F1
#
_entry.id   AF-A0A2V6KV72-F1
#
_cell.length_a   1.000
_cell.length_b   1.000
_cell.length_c   1.000
_cell.angle_alpha   90.00
_cell.angle_beta   90.00
_cell.angle_gamma   90.00
#
_symmetry.space_group_name_H-M   'P 1'
#
loop_
_entity.id
_entity.type
_entity.pdbx_description
1 polymer ?
#
loop_
_entity_poly.entity_id
_entity_poly.type
_entity_poly.pdbx_seq_one_letter_code
_entity_poly.pdbx_strand_id
1 'polypeptide(L)'
;MEGHPAEWSGGWHAKIGNFLLGRISEDDFLSSLSDSPGGGWFYAGMKRLLNNDKSSAAEDFRKYMATADKESEEYQMAAAELKALSK
;
A
#
# COMPACT_ATOMS: atom_id res chain seq x y z
N MET A 1 13.69 -28.65 -0.70
CA MET A 1 13.03 -27.36 -0.39
C MET A 1 12.03 -27.15 -1.50
N GLU A 2 10.81 -27.62 -1.29
CA GLU A 2 9.77 -27.65 -2.32
C GLU A 2 9.36 -26.21 -2.64
N GLY A 3 9.56 -25.81 -3.90
CA GLY A 3 9.21 -24.48 -4.39
C GLY A 3 7.70 -24.27 -4.26
N HIS A 4 7.33 -23.15 -3.65
CA HIS A 4 5.94 -22.74 -3.54
C HIS A 4 5.27 -22.72 -4.93
N PRO A 5 4.03 -23.21 -5.07
CA PRO A 5 3.32 -23.26 -6.35
C PRO A 5 3.20 -21.87 -6.98
N ALA A 6 3.17 -21.82 -8.31
CA ALA A 6 3.10 -20.63 -9.16
C ALA A 6 1.96 -19.64 -8.82
N GLU A 7 1.03 -20.00 -7.93
CA GLU A 7 -0.02 -19.12 -7.41
C GLU A 7 0.52 -17.94 -6.59
N TRP A 8 1.76 -18.02 -6.09
CA TRP A 8 2.40 -16.92 -5.35
C TRP A 8 3.01 -15.84 -6.26
N SER A 9 3.15 -16.03 -7.57
CA SER A 9 3.86 -15.07 -8.41
C SER A 9 3.02 -13.90 -8.91
N GLY A 10 1.69 -13.92 -8.76
CA GLY A 10 0.80 -12.89 -9.33
C GLY A 10 -0.33 -12.36 -8.43
N GLY A 11 -0.53 -12.95 -7.26
CA GLY A 11 -1.59 -12.53 -6.32
C GLY A 11 -1.36 -11.13 -5.74
N TRP A 12 -2.38 -10.58 -5.07
CA TRP A 12 -2.33 -9.23 -4.47
C TRP A 12 -1.11 -9.00 -3.57
N HIS A 13 -0.80 -9.95 -2.68
CA HIS A 13 0.38 -9.91 -1.81
C HIS A 13 1.70 -9.84 -2.60
N ALA A 14 1.80 -10.56 -3.72
CA ALA A 14 2.98 -10.53 -4.58
C ALA A 14 3.13 -9.17 -5.28
N LYS A 15 2.02 -8.56 -5.71
CA LYS A 15 2.02 -7.20 -6.30
C LYS A 15 2.50 -6.16 -5.28
N ILE A 16 2.00 -6.21 -4.04
CA ILE A 16 2.47 -5.35 -2.95
C ILE A 16 3.98 -5.51 -2.74
N GLY A 17 4.45 -6.75 -2.57
CA GLY A 17 5.86 -7.02 -2.33
C GLY A 17 6.76 -6.51 -3.46
N ASN A 18 6.36 -6.76 -4.72
CA ASN A 18 7.09 -6.27 -5.88
C ASN A 18 7.10 -4.75 -5.97
N PHE A 19 6.01 -4.08 -5.60
CA PHE A 19 5.93 -2.63 -5.60
C PHE A 19 6.83 -1.99 -4.53
N LEU A 20 6.79 -2.51 -3.30
CA LEU A 20 7.62 -2.01 -2.19
C LEU A 20 9.12 -2.24 -2.44
N LEU A 21 9.47 -3.33 -3.13
CA LEU A 21 10.85 -3.63 -3.53
C LEU A 21 11.28 -2.93 -4.84
N GLY A 22 10.42 -2.09 -5.43
CA GLY A 22 10.73 -1.33 -6.65
C GLY A 22 10.84 -2.18 -7.93
N ARG A 23 10.31 -3.40 -7.92
CA ARG A 23 10.32 -4.31 -9.09
C ARG A 23 9.22 -4.02 -10.10
N ILE A 24 8.15 -3.35 -9.67
CA ILE A 24 7.12 -2.78 -10.54
C ILE A 24 6.95 -1.30 -10.25
N SER A 25 6.50 -0.54 -11.25
CA SER A 25 6.28 0.90 -11.13
C SER A 25 5.06 1.21 -10.25
N GLU A 26 4.94 2.47 -9.83
CA GLU A 26 3.72 2.95 -9.16
C GLU A 26 2.51 2.87 -10.09
N ASP A 27 2.65 3.26 -11.36
CA ASP A 27 1.57 3.18 -12.34
C ASP A 27 1.11 1.73 -12.54
N ASP A 28 2.03 0.77 -12.65
CA ASP A 28 1.70 -0.65 -12.74
C ASP A 28 0.96 -1.13 -11.49
N PHE A 29 1.40 -0.70 -10.30
CA PHE A 29 0.74 -1.07 -9.05
C PHE A 29 -0.65 -0.44 -8.90
N LEU A 30 -0.79 0.86 -9.19
CA LEU A 30 -2.05 1.59 -9.11
C LEU A 30 -3.07 1.10 -10.16
N SER A 31 -2.61 0.66 -11.33
CA SER A 31 -3.48 0.03 -12.33
C SER A 31 -4.10 -1.30 -11.86
N SER A 32 -3.47 -1.95 -10.87
CA SER A 32 -3.93 -3.21 -10.30
C SER A 32 -4.99 -3.04 -9.19
N LEU A 33 -5.36 -1.80 -8.87
CA LEU A 33 -6.31 -1.46 -7.82
C LEU A 33 -7.78 -1.61 -8.22
N SER A 34 -8.06 -1.92 -9.49
CA SER A 34 -9.42 -2.27 -9.95
C SER A 34 -10.06 -3.37 -9.11
N ASP A 35 -9.23 -4.26 -8.54
CA ASP A 35 -9.66 -5.42 -7.79
C ASP A 35 -9.76 -5.15 -6.27
N SER A 36 -9.18 -4.04 -5.78
CA SER A 36 -9.21 -3.62 -4.37
C SER A 36 -9.05 -2.09 -4.25
N PRO A 37 -10.14 -1.32 -4.42
CA PRO A 37 -10.07 0.12 -4.66
C PRO A 37 -9.55 0.97 -3.49
N GLY A 38 -9.34 0.38 -2.31
CA GLY A 38 -8.72 1.06 -1.16
C GLY A 38 -7.25 0.69 -0.94
N GLY A 39 -6.93 -0.61 -0.90
CA GLY A 39 -5.66 -1.11 -0.35
C GLY A 39 -4.40 -0.55 -0.99
N GLY A 40 -4.45 -0.15 -2.26
CA GLY A 40 -3.32 0.45 -2.96
C GLY A 40 -2.78 1.72 -2.35
N TRP A 41 -3.66 2.62 -1.92
CA TRP A 41 -3.24 3.90 -1.34
C TRP A 41 -2.48 3.71 -0.03
N PHE A 42 -2.82 2.70 0.76
CA PHE A 42 -2.05 2.36 1.96
C PHE A 42 -0.60 1.99 1.61
N TYR A 43 -0.41 1.05 0.68
CA TYR A 43 0.93 0.60 0.30
C TYR A 43 1.72 1.67 -0.46
N ALA A 44 1.06 2.54 -1.24
CA ALA A 44 1.67 3.73 -1.82
C ALA A 44 2.21 4.66 -0.73
N GLY A 45 1.41 4.93 0.31
CA GLY A 45 1.83 5.70 1.49
C GLY A 45 3.05 5.07 2.17
N MET A 46 3.05 3.75 2.38
CA MET A 46 4.20 3.03 2.96
C MET A 46 5.46 3.15 2.10
N LYS A 47 5.35 3.03 0.77
CA LYS A 47 6.50 3.20 -0.14
C LYS A 47 7.08 4.61 -0.05
N ARG A 48 6.22 5.62 0.04
CA ARG A 48 6.64 7.01 0.20
C ARG A 48 7.36 7.24 1.53
N LEU A 49 6.88 6.63 2.63
CA LEU A 49 7.59 6.65 3.92
C LEU A 49 8.98 6.03 3.83
N LEU A 50 9.11 4.87 3.19
CA LEU A 50 10.41 4.22 2.96
C LEU A 50 11.38 5.12 2.16
N ASN A 51 10.85 5.96 1.28
CA ASN A 51 11.60 6.95 0.51
C ASN A 51 11.70 8.33 1.18
N ASN A 52 11.27 8.46 2.44
CA ASN A 52 11.25 9.70 3.23
C ASN A 52 10.38 10.83 2.63
N ASP A 53 9.47 10.51 1.71
CA ASP A 53 8.46 11.42 1.15
C ASP A 53 7.22 11.48 2.08
N LYS A 54 7.39 12.19 3.19
CA LYS A 54 6.38 12.31 4.24
C LYS A 54 5.10 13.02 3.78
N SER A 55 5.23 14.03 2.92
CA SER A 55 4.11 14.86 2.49
C SER A 55 3.13 14.04 1.65
N SER A 56 3.63 13.37 0.62
CA SER A 56 2.77 12.58 -0.24
C SER A 56 2.36 11.26 0.42
N ALA A 57 3.15 10.70 1.36
CA ALA A 57 2.68 9.59 2.20
C ALA A 57 1.40 9.97 2.95
N ALA A 58 1.35 11.16 3.56
CA ALA A 58 0.16 11.64 4.24
C ALA A 58 -1.04 11.85 3.30
N GLU A 59 -0.80 12.27 2.05
CA GLU A 59 -1.88 12.37 1.06
C GLU A 59 -2.47 11.00 0.72
N ASP A 60 -1.63 10.00 0.53
CA ASP A 60 -2.08 8.65 0.18
C ASP A 60 -2.81 7.97 1.35
N PHE A 61 -2.35 8.14 2.60
CA PHE A 61 -3.11 7.65 3.75
C PHE A 61 -4.48 8.33 3.88
N ARG A 62 -4.59 9.62 3.57
CA ARG A 62 -5.90 10.31 3.54
C ARG A 62 -6.81 9.74 2.44
N LYS A 63 -6.28 9.46 1.25
CA LYS A 63 -7.06 8.81 0.16
C LYS A 63 -7.53 7.41 0.58
N TYR A 64 -6.66 6.63 1.21
CA TYR A 64 -7.00 5.32 1.73
C TYR A 64 -8.16 5.39 2.73
N MET A 65 -8.02 6.22 3.76
CA MET A 65 -9.02 6.37 4.82
C MET A 65 -10.37 6.90 4.34
N ALA A 66 -10.42 7.62 3.21
CA ALA A 66 -11.68 8.09 2.63
C ALA A 66 -12.55 6.96 2.07
N THR A 67 -11.97 5.79 1.79
CA THR A 67 -12.64 4.65 1.12
C THR A 67 -12.58 3.35 1.92
N ALA A 68 -11.73 3.28 2.94
CA ALA A 68 -11.51 2.07 3.73
C ALA A 68 -12.57 1.85 4.82
N ASP A 69 -12.77 0.58 5.17
CA ASP A 69 -13.51 0.19 6.36
C ASP A 69 -12.75 0.62 7.62
N LYS A 70 -13.42 1.35 8.50
CA LYS A 70 -12.84 1.87 9.75
C LYS A 70 -12.47 0.76 10.73
N GLU A 71 -13.07 -0.42 10.59
CA GLU A 71 -12.76 -1.60 11.41
C GLU A 71 -11.54 -2.38 10.90
N SER A 72 -11.04 -2.07 9.70
CA SER A 72 -9.85 -2.75 9.16
C SER A 72 -8.57 -2.35 9.91
N GLU A 73 -7.65 -3.32 10.05
CA GLU A 73 -6.35 -3.10 10.69
C GLU A 73 -5.55 -2.04 9.92
N GLU A 74 -5.58 -2.08 8.59
CA GLU A 74 -4.92 -1.11 7.73
C GLU A 74 -5.45 0.31 7.92
N TYR A 75 -6.75 0.50 8.20
CA TYR A 75 -7.29 1.83 8.55
C TYR A 75 -6.66 2.36 9.83
N GLN A 76 -6.57 1.52 10.86
CA GLN A 76 -5.96 1.91 12.13
C GLN A 76 -4.48 2.25 11.96
N MET A 77 -3.75 1.48 11.14
CA MET A 77 -2.35 1.75 10.80
C MET A 77 -2.20 3.08 10.04
N ALA A 78 -3.00 3.33 9.00
CA ALA A 78 -2.97 4.59 8.25
C ALA A 78 -3.25 5.81 9.14
N ALA A 79 -4.21 5.69 10.06
CA ALA A 79 -4.52 6.74 11.02
C ALA A 79 -3.35 7.01 11.98
N ALA A 80 -2.68 5.95 12.44
CA ALA A 80 -1.51 6.07 13.31
C ALA A 80 -0.33 6.75 12.60
N GLU A 81 -0.05 6.36 11.35
CA GLU A 81 0.99 6.98 10.52
C GLU A 81 0.70 8.47 10.28
N LEU A 82 -0.53 8.83 9.91
CA LEU A 82 -0.93 10.23 9.75
C LEU A 82 -0.72 11.06 11.02
N LYS A 83 -1.05 10.49 12.18
CA LYS A 83 -0.82 11.15 13.47
C LYS A 83 0.68 11.33 13.75
N ALA A 84 1.52 10.37 13.34
CA ALA A 84 2.97 10.47 13.51
C ALA A 84 3.59 11.52 12.57
N LEU A 85 3.08 11.66 11.35
CA LEU A 85 3.54 12.63 10.35
C LEU A 85 3.12 14.08 10.63
N SER A 86 2.13 14.29 11.50
CA SER A 86 1.62 15.61 11.85
C SER A 86 2.37 16.25 13.04
N LYS A 87 3.53 15.70 13.41
CA LYS A 87 4.41 16.17 14.48
C LYS A 87 5.70 16.75 13.90
#